data_AF-A0A962JKR2-F1
#
_entry.id   AF-A0A962JKR2-F1
#
_cell.length_a   1.000
_cell.length_b   1.000
_cell.length_c   1.000
_cell.angle_alpha   90.00
_cell.angle_beta   90.00
_cell.angle_gamma   90.00
#
_symmetry.space_group_name_H-M   'P 1'
#
loop_
_entity.id
_entity.type
_entity.pdbx_description
1 polymer ?
#
loop_
_entity_poly.entity_id
_entity_poly.type
_entity_poly.pdbx_seq_one_letter_code
_entity_poly.pdbx_strand_id
1 'polypeptide(L)'
;GNTLAYWVQADDDGVMQMMRRQPTHLAGMLTRQEVIDYYGQKTGYQVDNFDFYSIYGLFRLAVIAQQIYYRFYHGQSKNTQFAMFGQMVNYLEQRCLGLIANSTL
;
A
#
# COMPACT_ATOMS: atom_id res chain seq x y z
N GLY A 1 -3.87 3.26 11.77
CA GLY A 1 -4.37 2.69 10.50
C GLY A 1 -3.26 2.68 9.48
N ASN A 2 -3.26 1.75 8.53
CA ASN A 2 -2.32 1.72 7.40
C ASN A 2 -2.82 2.58 6.22
N THR A 3 -3.57 3.65 6.51
CA THR A 3 -4.10 4.67 5.59
C THR A 3 -4.24 4.25 4.11
N LEU A 4 -5.06 3.22 3.85
CA LEU A 4 -5.32 2.67 2.51
C LEU A 4 -4.13 2.02 1.77
N ALA A 5 -3.00 1.78 2.40
CA ALA A 5 -1.84 1.10 1.80
C ALA A 5 -2.13 -0.34 1.32
N TYR A 6 -3.15 -1.00 1.88
CA TYR A 6 -3.63 -2.32 1.44
C TYR A 6 -4.81 -2.22 0.46
N TRP A 7 -5.25 -1.00 0.12
CA TRP A 7 -6.36 -0.75 -0.80
C TRP A 7 -5.86 -0.86 -2.23
N VAL A 8 -6.02 -2.07 -2.79
CA VAL A 8 -5.70 -2.36 -4.17
C VAL A 8 -6.93 -2.04 -5.01
N GLN A 9 -6.77 -1.15 -5.98
CA GLN A 9 -7.80 -0.79 -6.94
C GLN A 9 -7.69 -1.64 -8.21
N ALA A 10 -8.72 -1.65 -9.06
CA ALA A 10 -8.72 -2.42 -10.30
C ALA A 10 -7.66 -1.94 -11.33
N ASP A 11 -7.31 -0.66 -11.29
CA ASP A 11 -6.38 0.02 -12.19
C ASP A 11 -4.92 0.03 -11.70
N ASP A 12 -4.63 -0.60 -10.56
CA ASP A 12 -3.27 -0.80 -10.11
C ASP A 12 -2.49 -1.77 -11.00
N ASP A 13 -1.18 -1.54 -11.10
CA ASP A 13 -0.27 -2.44 -11.82
C ASP A 13 -0.25 -3.86 -11.25
N GLY A 14 0.19 -4.81 -12.08
CA GLY A 14 0.15 -6.24 -11.77
C GLY A 14 0.86 -6.62 -10.46
N VAL A 15 1.91 -5.90 -10.05
CA VAL A 15 2.64 -6.22 -8.82
C VAL A 15 1.79 -5.86 -7.60
N MET A 16 1.15 -4.69 -7.59
CA MET A 16 0.22 -4.32 -6.53
C MET A 16 -1.02 -5.23 -6.49
N GLN A 17 -1.52 -5.69 -7.65
CA GLN A 17 -2.59 -6.69 -7.71
C GLN A 17 -2.20 -8.03 -7.07
N MET A 18 -0.95 -8.46 -7.21
CA MET A 18 -0.49 -9.69 -6.55
C MET A 18 -0.44 -9.55 -5.01
N MET A 19 -0.35 -8.32 -4.49
CA MET A 19 -0.29 -8.03 -3.06
C MET A 19 -1.65 -7.98 -2.36
N ARG A 20 -2.74 -8.18 -3.10
CA ARG A 20 -4.11 -8.12 -2.57
C ARG A 20 -4.31 -9.05 -1.38
N ARG A 21 -4.82 -8.47 -0.30
CA ARG A 21 -5.31 -9.21 0.88
C ARG A 21 -6.83 -9.18 0.99
N GLN A 22 -7.46 -8.18 0.37
CA GLN A 22 -8.90 -7.95 0.38
C GLN A 22 -9.42 -7.81 -1.06
N PRO A 23 -10.71 -8.07 -1.32
CA PRO A 23 -11.33 -7.96 -2.64
C PRO A 23 -11.64 -6.50 -3.04
N THR A 24 -10.79 -5.53 -2.69
CA THR A 24 -11.01 -4.08 -2.93
C THR A 24 -10.95 -3.66 -4.40
N HIS A 25 -10.50 -4.56 -5.28
CA HIS A 25 -10.41 -4.35 -6.72
C HIS A 25 -11.66 -4.81 -7.48
N LEU A 26 -12.61 -5.46 -6.81
CA LEU A 26 -13.83 -5.95 -7.45
C LEU A 26 -14.78 -4.80 -7.80
N ALA A 27 -15.60 -5.02 -8.84
CA ALA A 27 -16.65 -4.08 -9.21
C ALA A 27 -17.58 -3.79 -8.01
N GLY A 28 -17.88 -2.50 -7.79
CA GLY A 28 -18.68 -2.02 -6.66
C GLY A 28 -17.88 -1.59 -5.43
N MET A 29 -16.56 -1.83 -5.40
CA MET A 29 -15.69 -1.26 -4.38
C MET A 29 -15.26 0.16 -4.75
N LEU A 30 -15.14 1.02 -3.73
CA LEU A 30 -14.67 2.39 -3.89
C LEU A 30 -13.20 2.43 -4.32
N THR A 31 -12.84 3.40 -5.15
CA THR A 31 -11.46 3.84 -5.36
C THR A 31 -10.90 4.47 -4.09
N ARG A 32 -9.57 4.62 -3.99
CA ARG A 32 -8.96 5.31 -2.83
C ARG A 32 -9.48 6.74 -2.70
N GLN A 33 -9.65 7.44 -3.82
CA GLN A 33 -10.19 8.80 -3.82
C GLN A 33 -11.62 8.83 -3.30
N GLU A 34 -12.49 7.93 -3.76
CA GLU A 34 -13.86 7.85 -3.27
C GLU A 34 -13.95 7.49 -1.78
N VAL A 35 -13.02 6.68 -1.25
CA VAL A 35 -12.94 6.43 0.20
C VAL A 35 -12.58 7.70 0.97
N ILE A 36 -11.62 8.48 0.46
CA ILE A 36 -11.21 9.77 1.06
C ILE A 36 -12.37 10.76 1.02
N ASP A 37 -13.02 10.91 -0.14
CA ASP A 37 -14.15 11.82 -0.34
C ASP A 37 -15.32 11.44 0.56
N TYR A 38 -15.66 10.14 0.63
CA TYR A 38 -16.69 9.62 1.52
C TYR A 38 -16.39 9.97 2.97
N TYR A 39 -15.14 9.77 3.41
CA TYR A 39 -14.73 10.10 4.77
C TYR A 39 -14.84 11.60 5.06
N GLY A 40 -14.35 12.45 4.15
CA GLY A 40 -14.44 13.91 4.27
C GLY A 40 -15.89 14.40 4.36
N GLN A 41 -16.76 13.90 3.48
CA GLN A 41 -18.19 14.22 3.49
C GLN A 41 -18.89 13.81 4.79
N LYS A 42 -18.54 12.65 5.36
CA LYS A 42 -19.17 12.16 6.60
C LYS A 42 -18.68 12.87 7.86
N THR A 43 -17.44 13.36 7.85
CA THR A 43 -16.81 13.94 9.04
C THR A 43 -16.77 15.46 9.02
N GLY A 44 -16.95 16.08 7.85
CA GLY A 44 -16.76 17.52 7.65
C GLY A 44 -15.29 17.95 7.55
N TYR A 45 -14.34 17.00 7.57
CA TYR A 45 -12.92 17.30 7.37
C TYR A 45 -12.61 17.48 5.88
N GLN A 46 -11.87 18.54 5.56
CA GLN A 46 -11.24 18.69 4.25
C GLN A 46 -9.93 17.90 4.21
N VAL A 47 -9.76 17.09 3.17
CA VAL A 47 -8.58 16.27 2.93
C VAL A 47 -7.96 16.72 1.62
N ASP A 48 -7.25 17.85 1.65
CA ASP A 48 -6.77 18.51 0.43
C ASP A 48 -5.54 17.80 -0.17
N ASN A 49 -4.69 17.21 0.67
CA ASN A 49 -3.54 16.44 0.23
C ASN A 49 -3.39 15.14 1.03
N PHE A 50 -3.50 14.02 0.31
CA PHE A 50 -3.39 12.68 0.88
C PHE A 50 -2.08 11.96 0.53
N ASP A 51 -1.16 12.64 -0.16
CA ASP A 51 0.09 12.06 -0.65
C ASP A 51 0.95 11.61 0.52
N PHE A 52 1.10 12.45 1.54
CA PHE A 52 1.87 12.12 2.75
C PHE A 52 1.38 10.81 3.37
N TYR A 53 0.06 10.67 3.53
CA TYR A 53 -0.52 9.50 4.16
C TYR A 53 -0.42 8.24 3.29
N SER A 54 -0.52 8.41 1.96
CA SER A 54 -0.31 7.34 0.99
C SER A 54 1.14 6.84 1.03
N ILE A 55 2.10 7.77 0.94
CA ILE A 55 3.54 7.49 0.97
C ILE A 55 3.91 6.84 2.31
N TYR A 56 3.47 7.41 3.43
CA TYR A 56 3.72 6.85 4.76
C TYR A 56 3.11 5.44 4.91
N GLY A 57 1.90 5.23 4.41
CA GLY A 57 1.24 3.93 4.41
C GLY A 57 2.04 2.87 3.64
N LEU A 58 2.50 3.19 2.43
CA LEU A 58 3.33 2.31 1.60
C LEU A 58 4.71 2.05 2.22
N PHE A 59 5.37 3.09 2.74
CA PHE A 59 6.65 2.95 3.43
C PHE A 59 6.53 2.03 4.64
N ARG A 60 5.49 2.22 5.46
CA ARG A 60 5.22 1.35 6.60
C ARG A 60 4.96 -0.09 6.16
N LEU A 61 4.23 -0.29 5.06
CA LEU A 61 4.01 -1.62 4.48
C LEU A 61 5.33 -2.26 4.04
N ALA A 62 6.24 -1.49 3.43
CA ALA A 62 7.58 -1.95 3.05
C ALA A 62 8.38 -2.39 4.27
N VAL A 63 8.35 -1.60 5.37
CA VAL A 63 9.04 -1.97 6.62
C VAL A 63 8.49 -3.28 7.20
N ILE A 64 7.17 -3.46 7.24
CA ILE A 64 6.55 -4.71 7.70
C ILE A 64 7.01 -5.89 6.83
N ALA A 65 6.99 -5.72 5.51
CA ALA A 65 7.42 -6.74 4.57
C ALA A 65 8.91 -7.09 4.73
N GLN A 66 9.76 -6.08 4.94
CA GLN A 66 11.19 -6.23 5.18
C GLN A 66 11.47 -7.00 6.47
N GLN A 67 10.72 -6.74 7.54
CA GLN A 67 10.86 -7.49 8.80
C GLN A 67 10.48 -8.97 8.63
N ILE A 68 9.42 -9.26 7.87
CA ILE A 68 9.03 -10.64 7.56
C ILE A 68 10.10 -11.34 6.73
N TYR A 69 10.59 -10.67 5.68
CA TYR A 69 11.67 -11.17 4.84
C TYR A 69 12.95 -11.43 5.63
N TYR A 70 13.35 -10.50 6.51
CA TYR A 70 14.53 -10.65 7.36
C TYR A 70 14.47 -11.94 8.21
N ARG A 71 13.32 -12.22 8.83
CA ARG A 71 13.13 -13.45 9.62
C ARG A 71 13.20 -14.71 8.75
N PHE A 72 12.62 -14.66 7.54
CA PHE A 72 12.71 -15.76 6.58
C PHE A 72 14.15 -16.02 6.12
N TYR A 73 14.88 -14.96 5.73
CA TYR A 73 16.27 -15.03 5.28
C TYR A 73 17.20 -15.65 6.34
N HIS A 74 16.98 -15.33 7.62
CA HIS A 74 17.73 -15.91 8.73
C HIS A 74 17.20 -17.27 9.22
N GLY A 75 16.27 -17.89 8.50
CA GLY A 75 15.72 -19.22 8.85
C GLY A 75 14.81 -19.24 10.09
N GLN A 76 14.42 -18.09 10.61
CA GLN A 76 13.48 -17.96 11.74
C GLN A 76 12.02 -18.23 11.31
N SER A 77 11.75 -18.16 10.00
CA SER A 77 10.50 -18.62 9.38
C SER A 77 10.79 -19.53 8.21
N LYS A 78 9.98 -20.59 8.05
CA LYS A 78 10.09 -21.58 6.96
C LYS A 78 9.04 -21.41 5.86
N ASN A 79 8.17 -20.39 5.96
CA ASN A 79 7.14 -20.17 4.96
C ASN A 79 7.77 -19.62 3.67
N THR A 80 7.78 -20.44 2.62
CA THR A 80 8.37 -20.10 1.31
C THR A 80 7.71 -18.90 0.64
N GLN A 81 6.46 -18.57 0.99
CA GLN A 81 5.79 -17.37 0.48
C GLN A 81 6.53 -16.08 0.89
N PHE A 82 7.28 -16.11 2.00
CA PHE A 82 8.04 -14.95 2.47
C PHE A 82 9.32 -14.69 1.68
N ALA A 83 9.77 -15.62 0.83
CA ALA A 83 10.91 -15.39 -0.06
C ALA A 83 10.65 -14.22 -1.03
N MET A 84 9.42 -14.09 -1.50
CA MET A 84 9.01 -13.04 -2.44
C MET A 84 8.93 -11.64 -1.80
N PHE A 85 8.96 -11.55 -0.47
CA PHE A 85 8.79 -10.27 0.22
C PHE A 85 9.98 -9.32 -0.02
N GLY A 86 11.18 -9.83 -0.29
CA GLY A 86 12.31 -8.97 -0.66
C GLY A 86 12.06 -8.18 -1.95
N GLN A 87 11.50 -8.83 -2.98
CA GLN A 87 11.11 -8.15 -4.23
C GLN A 87 9.95 -7.17 -3.99
N MET A 88 9.01 -7.54 -3.11
CA MET A 88 7.88 -6.70 -2.73
C MET A 88 8.34 -5.39 -2.06
N VAL A 89 9.38 -5.44 -1.22
CA VAL A 89 9.95 -4.26 -0.57
C VAL A 89 10.52 -3.29 -1.60
N ASN A 90 11.33 -3.78 -2.54
CA ASN A 90 11.90 -2.94 -3.60
C ASN A 90 10.81 -2.29 -4.45
N TYR A 91 9.74 -3.03 -4.77
CA TYR A 91 8.61 -2.48 -5.51
C TYR A 91 7.89 -1.36 -4.73
N LEU A 92 7.61 -1.58 -3.44
CA LEU A 92 6.97 -0.56 -2.60
C LEU A 92 7.82 0.70 -2.47
N GLU A 93 9.14 0.55 -2.37
CA GLU A 93 10.08 1.67 -2.37
C GLU A 93 10.00 2.47 -3.66
N GLN A 94 10.06 1.81 -4.82
CA GLN A 94 9.93 2.49 -6.12
C GLN A 94 8.59 3.23 -6.25
N ARG A 95 7.50 2.62 -5.77
CA ARG A 95 6.18 3.26 -5.77
C ARG A 95 6.14 4.49 -4.86
N CYS A 96 6.74 4.43 -3.67
CA CYS A 96 6.90 5.59 -2.79
C CYS A 96 7.68 6.71 -3.47
N LEU A 97 8.83 6.40 -4.07
CA LEU A 97 9.66 7.39 -4.78
C LEU A 97 8.90 8.03 -5.95
N GLY A 98 8.14 7.23 -6.71
CA GLY A 98 7.28 7.73 -7.78
C GLY A 98 6.19 8.67 -7.28
N LEU A 99 5.55 8.36 -6.15
CA LEU A 99 4.56 9.26 -5.54
C LEU A 99 5.21 10.54 -5.01
N ILE A 100 6.38 10.45 -4.37
CA ILE A 100 7.13 11.62 -3.89
C ILE A 100 7.48 12.55 -5.06
N ALA A 101 7.95 11.99 -6.19
CA ALA A 101 8.32 12.78 -7.37
C ALA A 101 7.15 13.50 -8.04
N ASN A 102 5.92 12.98 -7.90
CA ASN A 102 4.70 13.56 -8.47
C ASN A 102 3.86 14.34 -7.45
N SER A 103 4.26 14.33 -6.17
CA SER A 103 3.51 14.99 -5.11
C SER A 103 3.63 16.51 -5.22
N THR A 104 2.58 17.19 -4.80
CA THR A 104 2.48 18.66 -4.76
C THR A 104 2.54 19.23 -3.34
N LEU A 105 2.90 18.39 -2.35
CA LEU A 105 3.19 18.80 -0.97
C LEU A 105 4.38 19.75 -0.88
#